data_AF-A0A9E4RTJ5-F1
#
_entry.id   AF-A0A9E4RTJ5-F1
#
_cell.length_a   1.000
_cell.length_b   1.000
_cell.length_c   1.000
_cell.angle_alpha   90.00
_cell.angle_beta   90.00
_cell.angle_gamma   90.00
#
_symmetry.space_group_name_H-M   'P 1'
#
loop_
_entity.id
_entity.type
_entity.pdbx_description
1 polymer ?
#
loop_
_entity_poly.entity_id
_entity_poly.type
_entity_poly.pdbx_seq_one_letter_code
_entity_poly.pdbx_strand_id
1 'polypeptide(L)'
;MSPVAKLIPGQTPALERMLEVLHREGSAVCVAVFPLALEYAEAMETNPAYVEALELFANLAAESGARYVDLSKAVTNPDHIFNQDHLNIEGGRAFGSVLEAACFG
;
A
#
# COMPACT_ATOMS: atom_id res chain seq x y z
N MET A 1 4.24 -20.65 10.16
CA MET A 1 4.96 -19.36 10.08
C MET A 1 4.74 -18.81 8.70
N SER A 2 4.18 -17.60 8.61
CA SER A 2 3.94 -16.84 7.38
C SER A 2 5.22 -16.75 6.51
N PRO A 3 5.17 -17.13 5.22
CA PRO A 3 6.24 -16.84 4.26
C PRO A 3 6.64 -15.36 4.22
N VAL A 4 5.67 -14.45 4.23
CA VAL A 4 5.93 -12.99 4.25
C VAL A 4 6.63 -12.54 5.53
N ALA A 5 6.26 -13.08 6.69
CA ALA A 5 6.94 -12.76 7.96
C ALA A 5 8.43 -13.16 7.96
N LYS A 6 8.85 -14.08 7.08
CA LYS A 6 10.27 -14.42 6.88
C LYS A 6 10.97 -13.51 5.88
N LEU A 7 10.23 -12.85 4.98
CA LEU A 7 10.75 -11.93 3.97
C LEU A 7 10.94 -10.51 4.50
N ILE A 8 10.28 -10.18 5.62
CA ILE A 8 10.40 -8.87 6.27
C ILE A 8 10.87 -9.02 7.74
N PRO A 9 12.02 -9.68 8.04
CA PRO A 9 12.47 -9.79 9.42
C PRO A 9 12.81 -8.39 9.97
N GLY A 10 12.07 -7.96 11.00
CA GLY A 10 12.36 -6.73 11.74
C GLY A 10 11.81 -5.43 11.16
N GLN A 11 11.18 -5.40 9.97
CA GLN A 11 10.52 -4.17 9.49
C GLN A 11 9.08 -4.02 9.99
N THR A 12 8.33 -5.11 10.22
CA THR A 12 6.98 -5.01 10.81
C THR A 12 7.00 -4.33 12.19
N PRO A 13 7.93 -4.67 13.11
CA PRO A 13 8.04 -3.94 14.38
C PRO A 13 8.43 -2.48 14.23
N ALA A 14 9.18 -2.11 13.19
CA ALA A 14 9.53 -0.71 12.94
C ALA A 14 8.33 0.06 12.41
N LEU A 15 7.53 -0.55 11.54
CA LEU A 15 6.31 0.02 11.00
C LEU A 15 5.23 0.16 12.09
N GLU A 16 5.02 -0.86 12.92
CA GLU A 16 4.16 -0.81 14.11
C GLU A 16 4.52 0.37 15.00
N ARG A 17 5.79 0.49 15.39
CA ARG A 17 6.26 1.62 16.21
C ARG A 17 6.03 2.97 15.55
N MET A 18 6.22 3.07 14.23
CA MET A 18 5.97 4.31 13.50
C MET A 18 4.49 4.69 13.53
N LEU A 19 3.60 3.73 13.27
CA LEU A 19 2.15 3.96 13.30
C LEU A 19 1.67 4.33 14.71
N GLU A 20 2.17 3.66 15.75
CA GLU A 20 1.88 4.01 17.15
C GLU A 20 2.33 5.44 17.50
N VAL A 21 3.52 5.85 17.07
CA VAL A 21 4.04 7.20 17.31
C VAL A 21 3.15 8.23 16.62
N LEU A 22 2.85 8.04 15.34
CA LEU A 22 2.01 8.96 14.56
C LEU A 22 0.60 9.06 15.14
N HIS A 23 0.01 7.93 15.54
CA HIS A 23 -1.30 7.90 16.18
C HIS A 23 -1.29 8.63 17.52
N ARG A 24 -0.29 8.41 18.37
CA ARG A 24 -0.13 9.10 19.66
C ARG A 24 0.03 10.61 19.50
N GLU A 25 0.63 11.06 18.40
CA GLU A 25 0.76 12.48 18.06
C GLU A 25 -0.52 13.08 17.44
N GLY A 26 -1.58 12.28 17.27
CA GLY A 26 -2.84 12.72 16.70
C GLY A 26 -2.83 12.88 15.18
N SER A 27 -1.84 12.29 14.50
CA SER A 27 -1.79 12.30 13.04
C SER A 27 -2.84 11.37 12.44
N ALA A 28 -3.52 11.83 11.38
CA ALA A 28 -4.31 10.94 10.52
C ALA A 28 -3.34 10.13 9.64
N VAL A 29 -3.37 8.81 9.78
CA VAL A 29 -2.49 7.91 9.04
C VAL A 29 -3.31 7.04 8.09
N CYS A 30 -2.77 6.87 6.88
CA CYS A 30 -3.32 5.99 5.85
C CYS A 30 -2.21 5.03 5.38
N VAL A 31 -2.51 3.74 5.37
CA VAL A 31 -1.70 2.69 4.76
C VAL A 31 -2.28 2.43 3.37
N ALA A 32 -1.52 2.79 2.34
CA ALA A 32 -1.97 2.69 0.95
C ALA A 32 -1.10 1.71 0.16
N VAL A 33 -1.73 0.80 -0.58
CA VAL A 33 -1.06 -0.02 -1.60
C VAL A 33 -0.97 0.81 -2.88
N PHE A 34 0.23 1.06 -3.35
CA PHE A 34 0.46 1.91 -4.52
C PHE A 34 0.05 1.21 -5.83
N PRO A 35 -0.33 1.98 -6.87
CA PRO A 35 -0.69 1.43 -8.17
C PRO A 35 0.45 0.64 -8.80
N LEU A 36 0.09 -0.49 -9.39
CA LEU A 36 0.96 -1.34 -10.18
C LEU A 36 0.57 -1.21 -11.66
N ALA A 37 1.45 -1.65 -12.56
CA ALA A 37 1.04 -1.91 -13.94
C ALA A 37 -0.11 -2.94 -13.93
N LEU A 38 -1.18 -2.71 -14.69
CA LEU A 38 -2.40 -3.52 -14.61
C LEU A 38 -2.15 -5.03 -14.78
N GLU A 39 -1.37 -5.41 -15.79
CA GLU A 39 -1.02 -6.83 -16.05
C GLU A 39 -0.23 -7.44 -14.88
N TYR A 40 0.63 -6.65 -14.24
CA TYR A 40 1.38 -7.09 -13.07
C TYR A 40 0.47 -7.22 -11.84
N ALA A 41 -0.45 -6.27 -11.63
CA ALA A 41 -1.45 -6.34 -10.57
C ALA A 41 -2.29 -7.60 -10.68
N GLU A 42 -2.81 -7.89 -11.88
CA GLU A 42 -3.61 -9.09 -12.16
C GLU A 42 -2.81 -10.38 -11.92
N ALA A 43 -1.54 -10.43 -12.34
CA ALA A 43 -0.68 -11.58 -12.07
C ALA A 43 -0.45 -11.80 -10.57
N MET A 44 -0.38 -10.72 -9.78
CA MET A 44 -0.14 -10.80 -8.34
C MET A 44 -1.38 -11.20 -7.52
N GLU A 45 -2.61 -11.04 -8.03
CA GLU A 45 -3.84 -11.39 -7.29
C GLU A 45 -3.90 -12.85 -6.85
N THR A 46 -3.26 -13.74 -7.60
CA THR A 46 -3.19 -15.17 -7.27
C THR A 46 -1.91 -15.57 -6.55
N ASN A 47 -0.97 -14.64 -6.36
CA ASN A 47 0.29 -14.91 -5.68
C ASN A 47 0.05 -14.97 -4.16
N PRO A 48 0.25 -16.13 -3.51
CA PRO A 48 -0.05 -16.27 -2.08
C PRO A 48 0.76 -15.33 -1.18
N ALA A 49 2.00 -15.01 -1.56
CA ALA A 49 2.83 -14.09 -0.80
C ALA A 49 2.37 -12.63 -0.92
N TYR A 50 1.83 -12.25 -2.09
CA TYR A 50 1.26 -10.92 -2.26
C TYR A 50 -0.03 -10.76 -1.45
N VAL A 51 -0.95 -11.73 -1.55
CA VAL A 51 -2.20 -11.73 -0.78
C VAL A 51 -1.91 -11.70 0.73
N GLU A 52 -0.97 -12.52 1.20
CA GLU A 52 -0.57 -12.52 2.60
C GLU A 52 0.04 -11.17 3.06
N ALA A 53 0.78 -10.48 2.18
CA ALA A 53 1.31 -9.16 2.48
C ALA A 53 0.20 -8.11 2.58
N LEU A 54 -0.79 -8.15 1.67
CA LEU A 54 -1.97 -7.27 1.74
C LEU A 54 -2.74 -7.46 3.04
N GLU A 55 -2.97 -8.72 3.45
CA GLU A 55 -3.61 -9.05 4.72
C GLU A 55 -2.81 -8.52 5.92
N LEU A 56 -1.48 -8.69 5.91
CA LEU A 56 -0.61 -8.17 6.96
C LEU A 56 -0.76 -6.64 7.13
N PHE A 57 -0.70 -5.88 6.03
CA PHE A 57 -0.81 -4.42 6.09
C PHE A 57 -2.22 -3.95 6.45
N ALA A 58 -3.26 -4.64 5.98
CA ALA A 58 -4.64 -4.37 6.36
C ALA A 58 -4.86 -4.56 7.87
N ASN A 59 -4.34 -5.65 8.44
CA ASN A 59 -4.42 -5.90 9.88
C ASN A 59 -3.65 -4.84 10.68
N LEU A 60 -2.44 -4.50 10.25
CA LEU A 60 -1.63 -3.49 10.92
C LEU A 60 -2.30 -2.10 10.91
N ALA A 61 -2.93 -1.73 9.79
CA ALA A 61 -3.71 -0.50 9.71
C ALA A 61 -4.90 -0.54 10.69
N ALA A 62 -5.63 -1.65 10.75
CA ALA A 62 -6.76 -1.81 11.67
C ALA A 62 -6.33 -1.73 13.15
N GLU A 63 -5.24 -2.38 13.52
CA GLU A 63 -4.71 -2.38 14.90
C GLU A 63 -4.26 -0.98 15.36
N SER A 64 -3.71 -0.18 14.44
CA SER A 64 -3.26 1.20 14.71
C SER A 64 -4.36 2.26 14.56
N GLY A 65 -5.57 1.86 14.15
CA GLY A 65 -6.66 2.79 13.81
C GLY A 65 -6.38 3.63 12.56
N ALA A 66 -5.40 3.24 11.74
CA ALA A 66 -5.13 3.85 10.45
C ALA A 66 -6.13 3.37 9.38
N ARG A 67 -6.34 4.19 8.35
CA ARG A 67 -7.13 3.79 7.18
C ARG A 67 -6.29 2.87 6.30
N TYR A 68 -6.89 1.82 5.75
CA TYR A 68 -6.26 0.98 4.73
C TYR A 68 -6.95 1.19 3.38
N VAL A 69 -6.17 1.43 2.32
CA VAL A 69 -6.67 1.54 0.95
C VAL A 69 -5.80 0.71 0.01
N ASP A 70 -6.43 -0.13 -0.80
CA ASP A 70 -5.76 -0.82 -1.89
C ASP A 70 -6.01 -0.07 -3.20
N LEU A 71 -4.96 0.55 -3.74
CA LEU A 71 -5.01 1.30 -5.00
C LEU A 71 -4.15 0.65 -6.07
N SER A 72 -3.79 -0.63 -5.90
CA SER A 72 -2.93 -1.39 -6.83
C SER A 72 -3.45 -1.39 -8.29
N LYS A 73 -4.77 -1.24 -8.47
CA LYS A 73 -5.44 -1.18 -9.78
C LYS A 73 -6.05 0.20 -10.11
N ALA A 74 -5.71 1.25 -9.36
CA ALA A 74 -6.33 2.56 -9.54
C ALA A 74 -5.87 3.32 -10.80
N VAL A 75 -4.69 2.99 -11.35
CA VAL A 75 -4.16 3.62 -12.57
C VAL A 75 -4.33 2.67 -13.75
N THR A 76 -5.24 3.01 -14.66
CA THR A 76 -5.56 2.20 -15.84
C THR A 76 -4.89 2.69 -17.12
N ASN A 77 -4.34 3.92 -17.12
CA ASN A 77 -3.63 4.45 -18.28
C ASN A 77 -2.17 3.94 -18.29
N PRO A 78 -1.75 3.10 -19.25
CA PRO A 78 -0.38 2.60 -19.31
C PRO A 78 0.65 3.72 -19.51
N ASP A 79 0.28 4.85 -20.11
CA ASP A 79 1.18 6.00 -20.30
C ASP A 79 1.55 6.69 -18.99
N HIS A 80 0.90 6.35 -17.87
CA HIS A 80 1.21 6.87 -16.53
C HIS A 80 2.18 5.99 -15.75
N ILE A 81 2.58 4.85 -16.31
CA ILE A 81 3.39 3.82 -15.65
C ILE A 81 4.83 3.92 -16.17
N PHE A 82 5.81 3.93 -15.27
CA PHE A 82 7.23 3.87 -15.61
C PHE A 82 7.71 2.42 -15.72
N ASN A 83 7.30 1.57 -14.76
CA ASN A 83 7.58 0.14 -14.72
C ASN A 83 6.50 -0.60 -13.90
N GLN A 84 6.70 -1.88 -13.58
CA GLN A 84 5.68 -2.72 -12.94
C GLN A 84 5.13 -2.18 -11.61
N ASP A 85 5.91 -1.41 -10.86
CA ASP A 85 5.60 -0.93 -9.50
C ASP A 85 5.81 0.58 -9.30
N HIS A 86 6.10 1.32 -10.37
CA HIS A 86 6.29 2.78 -10.31
C HIS A 86 5.48 3.51 -11.37
N LEU A 87 4.85 4.60 -10.93
CA LEU A 87 4.30 5.64 -11.80
C LEU A 87 5.44 6.49 -12.39
N ASN A 88 5.22 7.03 -13.58
CA ASN A 88 6.05 8.12 -14.10
C ASN A 88 5.60 9.47 -13.51
N ILE A 89 6.24 10.58 -13.93
CA ILE A 89 5.94 11.92 -13.40
C ILE A 89 4.47 12.32 -13.64
N GLU A 90 3.93 12.03 -14.83
CA GLU A 90 2.55 12.37 -15.17
C GLU A 90 1.56 11.51 -14.38
N GLY A 91 1.84 10.22 -14.26
CA GLY A 91 1.08 9.29 -13.44
C GLY A 91 1.06 9.69 -11.97
N GLY A 92 2.20 10.06 -11.39
CA GLY A 92 2.29 10.55 -10.01
C GLY A 92 1.46 11.81 -9.78
N ARG A 93 1.48 12.75 -10.73
CA ARG A 93 0.64 13.97 -10.65
C ARG A 93 -0.85 13.65 -10.71
N ALA A 94 -1.26 12.77 -11.62
CA ALA A 94 -2.66 12.37 -11.76
C ALA A 94 -3.15 11.54 -10.55
N PHE A 95 -2.29 10.69 -9.99
CA PHE A 95 -2.63 9.81 -8.89
C PHE A 95 -2.72 10.53 -7.53
N GLY A 96 -2.02 11.66 -7.34
CA GLY A 96 -1.99 12.37 -6.07
C GLY A 96 -3.37 12.70 -5.50
N SER A 97 -4.29 13.21 -6.34
CA SER A 97 -5.66 13.54 -5.90
C SER A 97 -6.50 12.29 -5.59
N VAL A 98 -6.26 11.19 -6.30
CA VAL A 98 -6.92 9.90 -6.04
C VAL A 98 -6.48 9.35 -4.69
N LEU A 99 -5.17 9.39 -4.40
CA LEU A 99 -4.61 8.94 -3.14
C LEU A 99 -5.12 9.79 -1.97
N GLU A 100 -5.10 11.12 -2.10
CA GLU A 100 -5.57 12.03 -1.06
C GLU A 100 -7.06 11.80 -0.74
N ALA A 101 -7.90 11.70 -1.77
CA ALA A 101 -9.32 11.43 -1.59
C ALA A 101 -9.59 10.06 -0.96
N ALA A 102 -8.86 9.02 -1.37
CA ALA A 102 -9.03 7.68 -0.80
C ALA A 102 -8.58 7.62 0.68
N CYS A 103 -7.49 8.32 1.03
CA CYS A 103 -6.93 8.28 2.36
C CYS A 103 -7.64 9.20 3.36
N PHE A 104 -8.00 10.42 2.95
CA PHE A 104 -8.41 11.49 3.87
C PHE A 104 -9.75 12.15 3.50
N GLY A 105 -10.39 11.69 2.42
CA GLY A 105 -11.75 12.08 2.04
C GLY A 105 -12.85 11.29 2.74
#